data_AF-A0A2G5SSS6-F1
#
_entry.id   AF-A0A2G5SSS6-F1
#
_cell.length_a   1.000
_cell.length_b   1.000
_cell.length_c   1.000
_cell.angle_alpha   90.00
_cell.angle_beta   90.00
_cell.angle_gamma   90.00
#
_symmetry.space_group_name_H-M   'P 1'
#
loop_
_entity.id
_entity.type
_entity.pdbx_description
1 polymer ?
#
loop_
_entity_poly.entity_id
_entity_poly.type
_entity_poly.pdbx_seq_one_letter_code
_entity_poly.pdbx_strand_id
1 'polypeptide(L)'
;MNAQDGSEVVLEDRRLGEFSQFNDVDHEYLKSYALEYCYRHNYSMNREATADAIVSKYTFWPDRAAVWAIKENFIQFATDAYYTAPMQLSAHLHSASGSRVFQYVNNYNFSKQHPDLSFIPDWMGVCRDCDLYLMFGYPFLPDELRPLGLRGINFTDMDRNASRTFSNIVRRFTYYQNPNFLYDGSWVAYEPRRHWYMNFNYSHEEDWKVPGTIARDYRYQDVAFWNEYIPALVNYMTTTFSPENVAYRREIIVYRWITGVNAIIIILLVVLAGAFGYMVFGHKEEENAEYKGESHQLVDFGIRSVSDGTVSSRTRSPHSRIRGGGTQYLERESNI
;
A
#
# COMPACT_ATOMS: atom_id res chain seq x y z
N MET A 1 0.22 -22.92 -11.07
CA MET A 1 -0.35 -21.58 -11.33
C MET A 1 -1.17 -21.69 -12.58
N ASN A 2 -2.38 -21.17 -12.55
CA ASN A 2 -3.25 -21.06 -13.72
C ASN A 2 -3.04 -19.71 -14.38
N ALA A 3 -3.20 -19.65 -15.71
CA ALA A 3 -2.90 -18.45 -16.47
C ALA A 3 -3.73 -17.23 -16.08
N GLN A 4 -4.95 -17.44 -15.55
CA GLN A 4 -5.91 -16.42 -15.18
C GLN A 4 -6.36 -16.56 -13.72
N ASP A 5 -5.44 -16.96 -12.81
CA ASP A 5 -5.73 -17.11 -11.36
C ASP A 5 -6.37 -15.85 -10.74
N GLY A 6 -6.07 -14.66 -11.28
CA GLY A 6 -6.67 -13.38 -10.84
C GLY A 6 -8.17 -13.22 -11.14
N SER A 7 -8.80 -14.14 -11.87
CA SER A 7 -10.25 -14.12 -12.13
C SER A 7 -11.07 -14.25 -10.84
N GLU A 8 -10.54 -14.92 -9.82
CA GLU A 8 -11.23 -15.13 -8.54
C GLU A 8 -11.37 -13.82 -7.73
N VAL A 9 -10.42 -12.89 -7.87
CA VAL A 9 -10.50 -11.56 -7.24
C VAL A 9 -11.80 -10.84 -7.61
N VAL A 10 -12.29 -11.07 -8.83
CA VAL A 10 -13.58 -10.55 -9.31
C VAL A 10 -14.74 -11.15 -8.52
N LEU A 11 -14.69 -12.45 -8.23
CA LEU A 11 -15.75 -13.18 -7.54
C LEU A 11 -15.78 -12.86 -6.04
N GLU A 12 -14.62 -12.62 -5.44
CA GLU A 12 -14.51 -12.26 -4.02
C GLU A 12 -14.87 -10.79 -3.73
N ASP A 13 -14.75 -9.90 -4.72
CA ASP A 13 -15.14 -8.50 -4.53
C ASP A 13 -16.65 -8.41 -4.32
N ARG A 14 -17.06 -8.04 -3.11
CA ARG A 14 -18.47 -7.84 -2.75
C ARG A 14 -19.23 -6.91 -3.69
N ARG A 15 -18.57 -5.94 -4.34
CA ARG A 15 -19.22 -5.04 -5.31
C ARG A 15 -19.57 -5.74 -6.63
N LEU A 16 -18.74 -6.70 -7.04
CA LEU A 16 -18.92 -7.47 -8.28
C LEU A 16 -19.60 -8.83 -8.04
N GLY A 17 -19.50 -9.38 -6.82
CA GLY A 17 -20.04 -10.69 -6.46
C GLY A 17 -21.58 -10.75 -6.40
N GLU A 18 -22.26 -9.61 -6.18
CA GLU A 18 -23.73 -9.54 -6.28
C GLU A 18 -24.23 -9.57 -7.74
N PHE A 19 -23.34 -9.29 -8.70
CA PHE A 19 -23.62 -9.30 -10.13
C PHE A 19 -22.56 -10.15 -10.84
N SER A 20 -22.77 -11.47 -10.90
CA SER A 20 -21.87 -12.46 -11.55
C SER A 20 -21.53 -12.19 -13.03
N GLN A 21 -22.07 -11.12 -13.59
CA GLN A 21 -21.67 -10.57 -14.87
C GLN A 21 -20.50 -9.62 -14.61
N PHE A 22 -19.30 -10.01 -15.04
CA PHE A 22 -18.08 -9.20 -15.04
C PHE A 22 -18.18 -7.92 -15.91
N ASN A 23 -19.36 -7.31 -16.04
CA ASN A 23 -19.71 -6.19 -16.90
C ASN A 23 -19.39 -4.83 -16.29
N ASP A 24 -19.25 -4.75 -14.97
CA ASP A 24 -19.09 -3.48 -14.26
C ASP A 24 -17.62 -3.04 -14.11
N VAL A 25 -16.67 -3.76 -14.71
CA VAL A 25 -15.25 -3.39 -14.68
C VAL A 25 -14.95 -2.35 -15.75
N ASP A 26 -14.76 -1.12 -15.31
CA ASP A 26 -14.34 0.03 -16.11
C ASP A 26 -12.96 0.56 -15.68
N HIS A 27 -12.52 1.66 -16.30
CA HIS A 27 -11.24 2.30 -15.97
C HIS A 27 -11.24 2.92 -14.57
N GLU A 28 -12.38 3.40 -14.09
CA GLU A 28 -12.48 3.98 -12.74
C GLU A 28 -12.33 2.90 -11.69
N TYR A 29 -12.95 1.74 -11.91
CA TYR A 29 -12.81 0.56 -11.10
C TYR A 29 -11.34 0.11 -11.06
N LEU A 30 -10.69 -0.07 -12.21
CA LEU A 30 -9.26 -0.44 -12.28
C LEU A 30 -8.38 0.53 -11.48
N LYS A 31 -8.60 1.85 -11.63
CA LYS A 31 -7.86 2.88 -10.89
C LYS A 31 -8.13 2.82 -9.39
N SER A 32 -9.40 2.66 -8.99
CA SER A 32 -9.79 2.57 -7.58
C SER A 32 -9.18 1.34 -6.92
N TYR A 33 -9.16 0.21 -7.61
CA TYR A 33 -8.57 -1.02 -7.14
C TYR A 33 -7.05 -0.89 -7.02
N ALA A 34 -6.37 -0.30 -8.01
CA ALA A 34 -4.93 -0.06 -7.93
C ALA A 34 -4.55 0.83 -6.73
N LEU A 35 -5.34 1.89 -6.46
CA LEU A 35 -5.16 2.74 -5.27
C LEU A 35 -5.36 1.97 -3.96
N GLU A 36 -6.39 1.12 -3.91
CA GLU A 36 -6.65 0.26 -2.76
C GLU A 36 -5.52 -0.76 -2.55
N TYR A 37 -5.04 -1.38 -3.62
CA TYR A 37 -3.90 -2.28 -3.60
C TYR A 37 -2.68 -1.59 -2.98
N CYS A 38 -2.33 -0.39 -3.46
CA CYS A 38 -1.22 0.38 -2.91
C CYS A 38 -1.43 0.77 -1.44
N TYR A 39 -2.67 1.03 -1.04
CA TYR A 39 -3.02 1.29 0.36
C TYR A 39 -2.82 0.05 1.25
N ARG A 40 -3.31 -1.12 0.82
CA ARG A 40 -3.17 -2.39 1.54
C ARG A 40 -1.70 -2.80 1.72
N HIS A 41 -0.84 -2.49 0.74
CA HIS A 41 0.60 -2.79 0.78
C HIS A 41 1.46 -1.67 1.40
N ASN A 42 0.84 -0.65 2.01
CA ASN A 42 1.50 0.45 2.70
C ASN A 42 2.52 1.23 1.84
N TYR A 43 2.19 1.48 0.57
CA TYR A 43 3.00 2.31 -0.33
C TYR A 43 2.80 3.81 -0.04
N SER A 44 3.12 4.22 1.19
CA SER A 44 2.80 5.53 1.76
C SER A 44 3.54 6.71 1.13
N MET A 45 4.75 6.50 0.62
CA MET A 45 5.58 7.61 0.10
C MET A 45 5.15 8.10 -1.29
N ASN A 46 4.66 7.21 -2.15
CA ASN A 46 4.33 7.55 -3.55
C ASN A 46 3.12 6.77 -4.08
N ARG A 47 2.05 6.73 -3.27
CA ARG A 47 0.84 5.92 -3.56
C ARG A 47 0.23 6.24 -4.92
N GLU A 48 0.05 7.53 -5.23
CA GLU A 48 -0.62 7.96 -6.45
C GLU A 48 0.19 7.64 -7.70
N ALA A 49 1.50 7.94 -7.71
CA ALA A 49 2.32 7.59 -8.88
C ALA A 49 2.49 6.07 -9.03
N THR A 50 2.49 5.32 -7.91
CA THR A 50 2.52 3.85 -7.97
C THR A 50 1.22 3.31 -8.57
N ALA A 51 0.07 3.80 -8.13
CA ALA A 51 -1.21 3.43 -8.71
C ALA A 51 -1.31 3.84 -10.19
N ASP A 52 -0.86 5.04 -10.56
CA ASP A 52 -0.85 5.50 -11.96
C ASP A 52 0.09 4.65 -12.82
N ALA A 53 1.23 4.20 -12.29
CA ALA A 53 2.12 3.27 -13.00
C ALA A 53 1.47 1.90 -13.23
N ILE A 54 0.75 1.37 -12.23
CA ILE A 54 -0.03 0.13 -12.35
C ILE A 54 -1.11 0.30 -13.42
N VAL A 55 -1.93 1.34 -13.32
CA VAL A 55 -2.99 1.63 -14.30
C VAL A 55 -2.39 1.77 -15.69
N SER A 56 -1.29 2.51 -15.84
CA SER A 56 -0.60 2.69 -17.11
C SER A 56 -0.09 1.37 -17.71
N LYS A 57 0.39 0.44 -16.87
CA LYS A 57 0.88 -0.88 -17.31
C LYS A 57 -0.25 -1.77 -17.84
N TYR A 58 -1.41 -1.74 -17.18
CA TYR A 58 -2.58 -2.57 -17.51
C TYR A 58 -3.64 -1.82 -18.34
N THR A 59 -3.31 -0.67 -18.92
CA THR A 59 -4.19 0.00 -19.88
C THR A 59 -3.90 -0.52 -21.28
N PHE A 60 -4.93 -0.93 -22.02
CA PHE A 60 -4.79 -1.25 -23.44
C PHE A 60 -4.72 0.04 -24.25
N TRP A 61 -3.51 0.55 -24.44
CA TRP A 61 -3.27 1.82 -25.11
C TRP A 61 -3.79 1.94 -26.57
N PRO A 62 -3.82 0.87 -27.40
CA PRO A 62 -4.37 0.97 -28.75
C PRO A 62 -5.85 1.35 -28.78
N ASP A 63 -6.64 0.88 -27.80
CA ASP A 63 -8.04 1.25 -27.63
C ASP A 63 -8.45 1.28 -26.15
N ARG A 64 -8.47 2.49 -25.59
CA ARG A 64 -8.87 2.71 -24.19
C ARG A 64 -10.38 2.55 -23.97
N ALA A 65 -11.22 2.41 -24.99
CA ALA A 65 -12.65 2.20 -24.81
C ALA A 65 -13.04 0.71 -24.93
N ALA A 66 -12.09 -0.17 -25.26
CA ALA A 66 -12.34 -1.59 -25.44
C ALA A 66 -12.71 -2.29 -24.13
N VAL A 67 -14.02 -2.47 -23.90
CA VAL A 67 -14.59 -3.09 -22.69
C VAL A 67 -13.98 -4.47 -22.38
N TRP A 68 -13.77 -5.31 -23.39
CA TRP A 68 -13.17 -6.63 -23.21
C TRP A 68 -11.69 -6.55 -22.78
N ALA A 69 -10.95 -5.55 -23.25
CA ALA A 69 -9.54 -5.39 -22.94
C ALA A 69 -9.34 -4.88 -21.51
N ILE A 70 -10.23 -4.00 -21.03
CA ILE A 70 -10.23 -3.54 -19.64
C ILE A 70 -10.38 -4.73 -18.69
N LYS A 71 -11.36 -5.58 -18.97
CA LYS A 71 -11.67 -6.80 -18.22
C LYS A 71 -10.50 -7.77 -18.16
N GLU A 72 -9.95 -8.12 -19.33
CA GLU A 72 -8.80 -9.01 -19.43
C GLU A 72 -7.57 -8.43 -18.71
N ASN A 73 -7.30 -7.13 -18.90
CA ASN A 73 -6.17 -6.49 -18.23
C ASN A 73 -6.35 -6.40 -16.71
N PHE A 74 -7.58 -6.26 -16.21
CA PHE A 74 -7.85 -6.35 -14.77
C PHE A 74 -7.53 -7.75 -14.23
N ILE A 75 -7.95 -8.80 -14.92
CA ILE A 75 -7.61 -10.19 -14.56
C ILE A 75 -6.09 -10.37 -14.59
N GLN A 76 -5.40 -9.87 -15.61
CA GLN A 76 -3.95 -9.95 -15.70
C GLN A 76 -3.24 -9.19 -14.58
N PHE A 77 -3.73 -7.99 -14.24
CA PHE A 77 -3.26 -7.21 -13.11
C PHE A 77 -3.35 -7.98 -11.80
N ALA A 78 -4.53 -8.51 -11.47
CA ALA A 78 -4.73 -9.32 -10.28
C ALA A 78 -3.86 -10.59 -10.30
N THR A 79 -3.80 -11.27 -11.45
CA THR A 79 -3.00 -12.49 -11.63
C THR A 79 -1.52 -12.22 -11.34
N ASP A 80 -0.97 -11.14 -11.89
CA ASP A 80 0.45 -10.84 -11.73
C ASP A 80 0.80 -10.38 -10.33
N ALA A 81 -0.01 -9.49 -9.75
CA ALA A 81 0.24 -8.92 -8.45
C ALA A 81 0.16 -9.94 -7.31
N TYR A 82 -0.81 -10.87 -7.39
CA TYR A 82 -1.07 -11.84 -6.31
C TYR A 82 -0.45 -13.22 -6.53
N TYR A 83 -0.19 -13.63 -7.78
CA TYR A 83 0.27 -14.98 -8.10
C TYR A 83 1.57 -14.97 -8.89
N THR A 84 1.59 -14.41 -10.11
CA THR A 84 2.74 -14.55 -11.01
C THR A 84 4.02 -13.99 -10.39
N ALA A 85 4.01 -12.75 -9.92
CA ALA A 85 5.18 -12.09 -9.38
C ALA A 85 5.74 -12.76 -8.12
N PRO A 86 4.93 -13.05 -7.08
CA PRO A 86 5.43 -13.73 -5.88
C PRO A 86 5.86 -15.17 -6.15
N MET A 87 5.16 -15.92 -7.01
CA MET A 87 5.56 -17.29 -7.38
C MET A 87 6.89 -17.32 -8.12
N GLN A 88 7.11 -16.38 -9.05
CA GLN A 88 8.38 -16.27 -9.78
C GLN A 88 9.53 -15.90 -8.85
N LEU A 89 9.31 -14.97 -7.91
CA LEU A 89 10.30 -14.62 -6.91
C LEU A 89 10.64 -15.82 -6.02
N SER A 90 9.63 -16.57 -5.55
CA SER A 90 9.84 -17.79 -4.78
C SER A 90 10.63 -18.84 -5.57
N ALA A 91 10.25 -19.10 -6.82
CA ALA A 91 10.97 -20.05 -7.69
C ALA A 91 12.43 -19.63 -7.92
N HIS A 92 12.67 -18.33 -8.14
CA HIS A 92 14.00 -17.76 -8.28
C HIS A 92 14.83 -17.97 -7.02
N LEU A 93 14.32 -17.58 -5.84
CA LEU A 93 15.04 -17.70 -4.57
C LEU A 93 15.36 -19.16 -4.22
N HIS A 94 14.41 -20.07 -4.41
CA HIS A 94 14.63 -21.50 -4.17
C HIS A 94 15.65 -22.11 -5.13
N SER A 95 15.60 -21.75 -6.41
CA SER A 95 16.57 -22.24 -7.40
C SER A 95 17.97 -21.65 -7.16
N ALA A 96 18.04 -20.36 -6.83
CA ALA A 96 19.29 -19.67 -6.50
C ALA A 96 19.96 -20.22 -5.22
N SER A 97 19.17 -20.72 -4.26
CA SER A 97 19.71 -21.40 -3.07
C SER A 97 20.20 -22.82 -3.35
N GLY A 98 20.10 -23.31 -4.59
CA GLY A 98 20.56 -24.64 -5.00
C GLY A 98 19.48 -25.74 -4.99
N SER A 99 18.21 -25.41 -4.71
CA SER A 99 17.12 -26.39 -4.77
C SER A 99 16.70 -26.66 -6.22
N ARG A 100 16.34 -27.92 -6.52
CA ARG A 100 15.76 -28.28 -7.83
C ARG A 100 14.30 -27.87 -7.85
N VAL A 101 13.99 -26.80 -8.58
CA VAL A 101 12.64 -26.26 -8.72
C VAL A 101 12.07 -26.66 -10.07
N PHE A 102 10.78 -27.01 -10.13
CA PHE A 102 10.06 -27.26 -11.37
C PHE A 102 8.86 -26.34 -11.41
N GLN A 103 8.82 -25.46 -12.40
CA GLN A 103 7.72 -24.54 -12.58
C GLN A 103 6.80 -25.01 -13.70
N TYR A 104 5.51 -24.74 -13.55
CA TYR A 104 4.54 -24.88 -14.62
C TYR A 104 3.54 -23.73 -14.66
N VAL A 105 2.92 -23.58 -15.83
CA VAL A 105 1.76 -22.73 -16.07
C VAL A 105 0.68 -23.60 -16.69
N ASN A 106 -0.48 -23.64 -16.04
CA ASN A 106 -1.66 -24.27 -16.59
C ASN A 106 -2.37 -23.28 -17.52
N ASN A 107 -2.54 -23.67 -18.78
CA ASN A 107 -3.28 -22.96 -19.82
C ASN A 107 -4.52 -23.76 -20.26
N TYR A 108 -4.88 -24.83 -19.54
CA TYR A 108 -6.05 -25.62 -19.83
C TYR A 108 -7.34 -24.89 -19.44
N ASN A 109 -8.13 -24.52 -20.45
CA ASN A 109 -9.36 -23.76 -20.25
C ASN A 109 -10.56 -24.69 -20.05
N PHE A 110 -10.93 -24.93 -18.80
CA PHE A 110 -12.13 -25.70 -18.43
C PHE A 110 -13.42 -24.99 -18.84
N SER A 111 -13.47 -23.67 -18.68
CA SER A 111 -14.68 -22.89 -18.89
C SER A 111 -15.22 -23.03 -20.31
N LYS A 112 -14.33 -22.89 -21.31
CA LYS A 112 -14.69 -23.00 -22.72
C LYS A 112 -15.14 -24.41 -23.14
N GLN A 113 -14.67 -25.44 -22.45
CA GLN A 113 -14.98 -26.83 -22.79
C GLN A 113 -16.31 -27.30 -22.20
N HIS A 114 -16.76 -26.64 -21.13
CA HIS A 114 -17.98 -26.99 -20.41
C HIS A 114 -18.86 -25.76 -20.24
N PRO A 115 -19.53 -25.27 -21.30
CA PRO A 115 -20.40 -24.09 -21.21
C PRO A 115 -21.57 -24.27 -20.23
N ASP A 116 -21.91 -25.52 -19.89
CA ASP A 116 -22.93 -25.85 -18.89
C ASP A 116 -22.46 -25.55 -17.44
N LEU A 117 -21.18 -25.20 -17.24
CA LEU A 117 -20.62 -24.80 -15.95
C LEU A 117 -21.05 -23.39 -15.56
N SER A 118 -22.21 -23.29 -14.92
CA SER A 118 -22.72 -22.03 -14.40
C SER A 118 -21.79 -21.33 -13.39
N PHE A 119 -20.96 -22.09 -12.66
CA PHE A 119 -20.03 -21.53 -11.67
C PHE A 119 -18.66 -21.16 -12.23
N ILE A 120 -18.33 -21.53 -13.49
CA ILE A 120 -17.12 -21.11 -14.19
C ILE A 120 -17.50 -20.43 -15.51
N PRO A 121 -17.91 -19.15 -15.48
CA PRO A 121 -18.26 -18.40 -16.69
C PRO A 121 -17.11 -18.30 -17.69
N ASP A 122 -17.45 -18.23 -18.99
CA ASP A 122 -16.50 -18.15 -20.12
C ASP A 122 -15.39 -17.10 -19.95
N TRP A 123 -15.70 -15.97 -19.32
CA TRP A 123 -14.77 -14.88 -19.12
C TRP A 123 -13.64 -15.20 -18.12
N MET A 124 -13.82 -16.21 -17.25
CA MET A 124 -12.78 -16.64 -16.30
C MET A 124 -11.63 -17.38 -16.99
N GLY A 125 -11.89 -18.01 -18.13
CA GLY A 125 -10.93 -18.81 -18.86
C GLY A 125 -10.29 -19.92 -18.00
N VAL A 126 -8.98 -19.85 -17.82
CA VAL A 126 -8.19 -20.77 -16.99
C VAL A 126 -8.30 -20.33 -15.52
N CYS A 127 -9.42 -20.71 -14.92
CA CYS A 127 -9.82 -20.28 -13.59
C CYS A 127 -8.82 -20.64 -12.49
N ARG A 128 -8.91 -19.94 -11.35
CA ARG A 128 -8.22 -20.34 -10.13
C ARG A 128 -8.68 -21.71 -9.66
N ASP A 129 -7.73 -22.52 -9.19
CA ASP A 129 -7.94 -23.88 -8.68
C ASP A 129 -8.47 -24.90 -9.72
N CYS A 130 -8.60 -24.50 -10.99
CA CYS A 130 -8.96 -25.40 -12.08
C CYS A 130 -7.95 -26.57 -12.23
N ASP A 131 -6.67 -26.32 -11.97
CA ASP A 131 -5.63 -27.35 -11.91
C ASP A 131 -5.84 -28.40 -10.80
N LEU A 132 -6.53 -28.04 -9.72
CA LEU A 132 -6.89 -29.02 -8.67
C LEU A 132 -7.88 -30.06 -9.20
N TYR A 133 -8.80 -29.66 -10.09
CA TYR A 133 -9.72 -30.61 -10.72
C TYR A 133 -8.97 -31.66 -11.54
N LEU A 134 -7.91 -31.24 -12.23
CA LEU A 134 -7.01 -32.13 -12.95
C LEU A 134 -6.21 -33.00 -11.97
N MET A 135 -5.62 -32.39 -10.95
CA MET A 135 -4.73 -33.06 -10.00
C MET A 135 -5.41 -34.18 -9.22
N PHE A 136 -6.64 -33.95 -8.76
CA PHE A 136 -7.38 -34.91 -7.93
C PHE A 136 -8.21 -35.92 -8.72
N GLY A 137 -8.23 -35.85 -10.05
CA GLY A 137 -8.93 -36.86 -10.84
C GLY A 137 -10.44 -36.70 -10.90
N TYR A 138 -10.98 -35.49 -10.73
CA TYR A 138 -12.43 -35.24 -10.80
C TYR A 138 -13.08 -35.77 -12.10
N PRO A 139 -12.43 -35.71 -13.28
CA PRO A 139 -12.94 -36.33 -14.50
C PRO A 139 -13.18 -37.85 -14.46
N PHE A 140 -12.61 -38.55 -13.48
CA PHE A 140 -12.77 -39.99 -13.26
C PHE A 140 -13.72 -40.33 -12.12
N LEU A 141 -14.16 -39.34 -11.34
CA LEU A 141 -15.07 -39.58 -10.23
C LEU A 141 -16.51 -39.83 -10.72
N PRO A 142 -17.21 -40.82 -10.15
CA PRO A 142 -18.66 -40.94 -10.30
C PRO A 142 -19.37 -39.65 -9.89
N ASP A 143 -20.53 -39.38 -10.51
CA ASP A 143 -21.26 -38.13 -10.34
C ASP A 143 -21.60 -37.84 -8.87
N GLU A 144 -21.93 -38.89 -8.12
CA GLU A 144 -22.37 -38.80 -6.73
C GLU A 144 -21.24 -38.33 -5.79
N LEU A 145 -19.99 -38.64 -6.15
CA LEU A 145 -18.79 -38.28 -5.38
C LEU A 145 -18.25 -36.90 -5.75
N ARG A 146 -18.83 -36.22 -6.74
CA ARG A 146 -18.41 -34.88 -7.15
C ARG A 146 -19.01 -33.80 -6.22
N PRO A 147 -18.30 -32.68 -6.02
CA PRO A 147 -18.79 -31.48 -5.36
C PRO A 147 -20.06 -30.99 -6.03
N LEU A 148 -20.95 -30.35 -5.28
CA LEU A 148 -22.26 -29.94 -5.77
C LEU A 148 -22.21 -29.13 -7.07
N GLY A 149 -21.25 -28.22 -7.22
CA GLY A 149 -21.07 -27.44 -8.44
C GLY A 149 -20.64 -28.28 -9.65
N LEU A 150 -19.97 -29.41 -9.42
CA LEU A 150 -19.45 -30.30 -10.46
C LEU A 150 -20.37 -31.48 -10.81
N ARG A 151 -21.54 -31.59 -10.16
CA ARG A 151 -22.50 -32.68 -10.43
C ARG A 151 -23.24 -32.43 -11.74
N GLY A 152 -23.55 -33.51 -12.46
CA GLY A 152 -24.26 -33.47 -13.75
C GLY A 152 -23.40 -33.07 -14.95
N ILE A 153 -22.11 -32.75 -14.76
CA ILE A 153 -21.22 -32.39 -15.87
C ILE A 153 -20.73 -33.65 -16.58
N ASN A 154 -20.71 -33.62 -17.90
CA ASN A 154 -20.08 -34.67 -18.69
C ASN A 154 -18.64 -34.29 -19.03
N PHE A 155 -17.69 -34.76 -18.20
CA PHE A 155 -16.27 -34.61 -18.52
C PHE A 155 -15.92 -35.34 -19.82
N THR A 156 -15.22 -34.65 -20.69
CA THR A 156 -14.76 -35.15 -21.97
C THR A 156 -13.55 -36.07 -21.79
N ASP A 157 -13.20 -36.82 -22.84
CA ASP A 157 -11.97 -37.60 -22.82
C ASP A 157 -10.71 -36.71 -22.77
N MET A 158 -10.83 -35.44 -23.21
CA MET A 158 -9.78 -34.44 -23.06
C MET A 158 -9.52 -34.13 -21.57
N ASP A 159 -10.57 -33.90 -20.79
CA ASP A 159 -10.45 -33.65 -19.34
C ASP A 159 -9.82 -34.83 -18.62
N ARG A 160 -10.24 -36.05 -18.98
CA ARG A 160 -9.69 -37.29 -18.43
C ARG A 160 -8.21 -37.45 -18.75
N ASN A 161 -7.82 -37.18 -20.00
CA ASN A 161 -6.42 -37.29 -20.40
C ASN A 161 -5.56 -36.22 -19.73
N ALA A 162 -6.00 -34.96 -19.71
CA ALA A 162 -5.32 -33.87 -19.02
C ALA A 162 -5.16 -34.18 -17.52
N SER A 163 -6.22 -34.65 -16.87
CA SER A 163 -6.20 -35.04 -15.46
C SER A 163 -5.25 -36.21 -15.21
N ARG A 164 -5.32 -37.28 -16.02
CA ARG A 164 -4.42 -38.43 -15.90
C ARG A 164 -2.96 -38.00 -16.01
N THR A 165 -2.63 -37.16 -16.98
CA THR A 165 -1.26 -36.72 -17.21
C THR A 165 -0.78 -35.83 -16.05
N PHE A 166 -1.58 -34.85 -15.63
CA PHE A 166 -1.24 -33.94 -14.55
C PHE A 166 -1.12 -34.66 -13.19
N SER A 167 -2.07 -35.53 -12.82
CA SER A 167 -1.97 -36.35 -11.60
C SER A 167 -0.74 -37.26 -11.61
N ASN A 168 -0.39 -37.84 -12.77
CA ASN A 168 0.79 -38.70 -12.88
C ASN A 168 2.10 -37.92 -12.71
N ILE A 169 2.17 -36.71 -13.23
CA ILE A 169 3.29 -35.79 -13.05
C ILE A 169 3.48 -35.46 -11.57
N VAL A 170 2.40 -35.06 -10.89
CA VAL A 170 2.43 -34.72 -9.47
C VAL A 170 2.86 -35.94 -8.65
N ARG A 171 2.29 -37.10 -8.94
CA ARG A 171 2.67 -38.39 -8.33
C ARG A 171 4.16 -38.70 -8.54
N ARG A 172 4.69 -38.51 -9.74
CA ARG A 172 6.12 -38.76 -10.01
C ARG A 172 7.01 -37.81 -9.24
N PHE A 173 6.64 -36.53 -9.18
CA PHE A 173 7.37 -35.56 -8.39
C PHE A 173 7.40 -35.93 -6.91
N THR A 174 6.28 -36.39 -6.34
CA THR A 174 6.23 -36.78 -4.92
C THR A 174 7.08 -38.02 -4.61
N TYR A 175 7.11 -39.02 -5.49
CA TYR A 175 7.92 -40.24 -5.27
C TYR A 175 9.41 -40.07 -5.61
N TYR A 176 9.74 -39.32 -6.66
CA TYR A 176 11.09 -39.30 -7.24
C TYR A 176 11.76 -37.92 -7.21
N GLN A 177 11.09 -36.88 -6.71
CA GLN A 177 11.54 -35.48 -6.78
C GLN A 177 11.87 -35.05 -8.22
N ASN A 178 11.17 -35.64 -9.19
CA ASN A 178 11.33 -35.39 -10.61
C ASN A 178 9.97 -35.60 -11.31
N PRO A 179 9.40 -34.57 -11.94
CA PRO A 179 8.08 -34.68 -12.58
C PRO A 179 8.12 -35.46 -13.91
N ASN A 180 9.32 -35.70 -14.47
CA ASN A 180 9.47 -36.32 -15.78
C ASN A 180 8.99 -37.78 -15.84
N PHE A 181 8.43 -38.16 -17.00
CA PHE A 181 8.12 -39.55 -17.30
C PHE A 181 9.38 -40.41 -17.45
N LEU A 182 9.25 -41.75 -17.39
CA LEU A 182 10.39 -42.64 -17.55
C LEU A 182 10.94 -42.46 -18.97
N TYR A 183 12.25 -42.23 -19.09
CA TYR A 183 12.94 -41.93 -20.36
C TYR A 183 12.55 -40.60 -21.03
N ASP A 184 11.73 -39.79 -20.36
CA ASP A 184 11.43 -38.42 -20.74
C ASP A 184 12.31 -37.48 -19.91
N GLY A 185 12.90 -36.46 -20.54
CA GLY A 185 13.70 -35.43 -19.91
C GLY A 185 13.26 -34.03 -20.32
N SER A 186 12.05 -33.91 -20.88
CA SER A 186 11.52 -32.68 -21.46
C SER A 186 11.30 -31.58 -20.43
N TRP A 187 10.97 -31.92 -19.18
CA TRP A 187 10.79 -30.96 -18.10
C TRP A 187 12.10 -30.65 -17.41
N VAL A 188 12.76 -29.60 -17.90
CA VAL A 188 13.98 -29.06 -17.33
C VAL A 188 13.67 -28.29 -16.05
N ALA A 189 14.56 -28.39 -15.07
CA ALA A 189 14.44 -27.63 -13.83
C ALA A 189 14.51 -26.11 -14.11
N TYR A 190 13.81 -25.35 -13.29
CA TYR A 190 13.86 -23.89 -13.31
C TYR A 190 15.27 -23.43 -12.91
N GLU A 191 15.87 -22.60 -13.76
CA GLU A 191 17.19 -22.00 -13.52
C GLU A 191 17.05 -20.48 -13.36
N PRO A 192 17.80 -19.83 -12.44
CA PRO A 192 17.67 -18.39 -12.17
C PRO A 192 18.05 -17.47 -13.34
N ARG A 193 18.62 -18.01 -14.43
CA ARG A 193 19.00 -17.27 -15.64
C ARG A 193 18.14 -17.60 -16.85
N ARG A 194 17.49 -18.76 -16.86
CA ARG A 194 16.73 -19.26 -18.02
C ARG A 194 15.23 -19.32 -17.77
N HIS A 195 14.82 -19.37 -16.50
CA HIS A 195 13.41 -19.35 -16.07
C HIS A 195 12.56 -20.37 -16.83
N TRP A 196 13.06 -21.60 -16.93
CA TRP A 196 12.36 -22.69 -17.59
C TRP A 196 11.06 -23.03 -16.86
N TYR A 197 9.99 -23.20 -17.62
CA TYR A 197 8.72 -23.68 -17.10
C TYR A 197 8.06 -24.62 -18.11
N MET A 198 7.18 -25.47 -17.59
CA MET A 198 6.31 -26.31 -18.41
C MET A 198 4.99 -25.60 -18.68
N ASN A 199 4.65 -25.42 -19.95
CA ASN A 199 3.34 -24.94 -20.37
C ASN A 199 2.40 -26.13 -20.58
N PHE A 200 1.44 -26.28 -19.68
CA PHE A 200 0.37 -27.25 -19.78
C PHE A 200 -0.78 -26.68 -20.59
N ASN A 201 -0.79 -26.96 -21.88
CA ASN A 201 -1.90 -26.65 -22.75
C ASN A 201 -2.38 -27.94 -23.40
N TYR A 202 -3.58 -28.39 -23.07
CA TYR A 202 -4.23 -29.55 -23.69
C TYR A 202 -5.43 -29.14 -24.55
N SER A 203 -5.43 -27.91 -25.06
CA SER A 203 -6.55 -27.38 -25.84
C SER A 203 -6.70 -28.04 -27.21
N HIS A 204 -5.64 -28.66 -27.73
CA HIS A 204 -5.66 -29.37 -29.00
C HIS A 204 -5.38 -30.85 -28.81
N GLU A 205 -5.97 -31.67 -29.68
CA GLU A 205 -5.73 -33.11 -29.64
C GLU A 205 -4.25 -33.40 -29.73
N GLU A 206 -3.45 -32.78 -30.58
CA GLU A 206 -2.02 -33.09 -30.74
C GLU A 206 -1.18 -32.93 -29.46
N ASP A 207 -1.60 -32.03 -28.56
CA ASP A 207 -0.89 -31.71 -27.33
C ASP A 207 -1.01 -32.80 -26.25
N TRP A 208 -1.94 -33.76 -26.40
CA TRP A 208 -2.12 -34.90 -25.47
C TRP A 208 -0.93 -35.88 -25.39
N LYS A 209 -0.07 -35.93 -26.42
CA LYS A 209 0.98 -36.96 -26.52
C LYS A 209 2.18 -36.62 -25.64
N VAL A 210 2.28 -35.37 -25.22
CA VAL A 210 3.38 -34.85 -24.41
C VAL A 210 2.82 -34.29 -23.11
N PRO A 211 3.61 -34.31 -22.02
CA PRO A 211 3.20 -33.70 -20.75
C PRO A 211 2.91 -32.21 -20.88
N GLY A 212 3.49 -31.54 -21.85
CA GLY A 212 3.35 -30.11 -22.09
C GLY A 212 4.46 -29.62 -22.99
N THR A 213 4.50 -28.31 -23.21
CA THR A 213 5.56 -27.67 -24.00
C THR A 213 6.53 -26.93 -23.09
N ILE A 214 7.83 -27.16 -23.24
CA ILE A 214 8.83 -26.40 -22.49
C ILE A 214 8.92 -24.98 -23.04
N ALA A 215 8.87 -24.00 -22.14
CA ALA A 215 8.97 -22.59 -22.48
C ALA A 215 9.83 -21.85 -21.44
N ARG A 216 10.09 -20.58 -21.72
CA ARG A 216 10.95 -19.72 -20.90
C ARG A 216 10.31 -18.40 -20.59
N ASP A 217 10.77 -17.80 -19.49
CA ASP A 217 10.55 -16.39 -19.20
C ASP A 217 9.06 -16.01 -19.15
N TYR A 218 8.24 -16.86 -18.50
CA TYR A 218 6.79 -16.66 -18.39
C TYR A 218 6.46 -15.29 -17.78
N ARG A 219 5.93 -14.40 -18.61
CA ARG A 219 5.54 -13.02 -18.24
C ARG A 219 6.63 -12.26 -17.48
N TYR A 220 7.90 -12.56 -17.75
CA TYR A 220 9.00 -12.08 -16.90
C TYR A 220 9.16 -10.55 -16.91
N GLN A 221 8.70 -9.87 -17.97
CA GLN A 221 8.64 -8.41 -18.03
C GLN A 221 7.61 -7.83 -17.04
N ASP A 222 6.47 -8.48 -16.87
CA ASP A 222 5.43 -8.08 -15.92
C ASP A 222 5.88 -8.41 -14.49
N VAL A 223 6.54 -9.55 -14.30
CA VAL A 223 7.17 -9.93 -13.05
C VAL A 223 8.24 -8.91 -12.63
N ALA A 224 9.08 -8.45 -13.56
CA ALA A 224 10.07 -7.41 -13.29
C ALA A 224 9.41 -6.08 -12.93
N PHE A 225 8.27 -5.74 -13.53
CA PHE A 225 7.50 -4.57 -13.11
C PHE A 225 7.09 -4.66 -11.63
N TRP A 226 6.59 -5.80 -11.18
CA TRP A 226 6.17 -6.01 -9.79
C TRP A 226 7.30 -6.18 -8.79
N ASN A 227 8.35 -6.93 -9.14
CA ASN A 227 9.42 -7.30 -8.21
C ASN A 227 10.59 -6.31 -8.20
N GLU A 228 10.80 -5.55 -9.27
CA GLU A 228 11.92 -4.60 -9.38
C GLU A 228 11.41 -3.14 -9.43
N TYR A 229 10.52 -2.82 -10.37
CA TYR A 229 10.12 -1.43 -10.63
C TYR A 229 9.22 -0.85 -9.53
N ILE A 230 8.17 -1.56 -9.10
CA ILE A 230 7.26 -1.07 -8.05
C ILE A 230 8.00 -0.83 -6.72
N PRO A 231 8.80 -1.77 -6.19
CA PRO A 231 9.60 -1.54 -4.98
C PRO A 231 10.57 -0.36 -5.14
N ALA A 232 11.22 -0.22 -6.30
CA ALA A 232 12.07 0.93 -6.57
C ALA A 232 11.27 2.24 -6.53
N LEU A 233 10.11 2.29 -7.20
CA LEU A 233 9.24 3.47 -7.26
C LEU A 233 8.71 3.90 -5.88
N VAL A 234 8.41 2.95 -5.01
CA VAL A 234 7.98 3.21 -3.63
C VAL A 234 9.14 3.76 -2.78
N ASN A 235 10.36 3.28 -3.02
CA ASN A 235 11.56 3.71 -2.30
C ASN A 235 12.16 5.02 -2.81
N TYR A 236 11.87 5.40 -4.06
CA TYR A 236 12.28 6.70 -4.58
C TYR A 236 11.48 7.82 -3.91
N MET A 237 12.17 8.65 -3.12
CA MET A 237 11.64 9.94 -2.70
C MET A 237 11.44 10.81 -3.95
N THR A 238 10.20 10.96 -4.42
CA THR A 238 9.88 11.98 -5.41
C THR A 238 10.02 13.35 -4.75
N THR A 239 11.22 13.93 -4.84
CA THR A 239 11.47 15.33 -4.46
C THR A 239 10.81 16.31 -5.43
N THR A 240 10.30 15.83 -6.57
CA THR A 240 9.41 16.56 -7.46
C THR A 240 7.98 16.46 -6.94
N PHE A 241 7.64 17.37 -6.03
CA PHE A 241 6.27 17.60 -5.60
C PHE A 241 5.36 17.86 -6.81
N SER A 242 4.15 17.29 -6.82
CA SER A 242 3.11 17.65 -7.79
C SER A 242 2.92 19.18 -7.82
N PRO A 243 2.80 19.82 -9.00
CA PRO A 243 2.62 21.27 -9.13
C PRO A 243 1.47 21.83 -8.27
N GLU A 244 0.41 21.05 -8.08
CA GLU A 244 -0.76 21.41 -7.27
C GLU A 244 -0.41 21.54 -5.78
N ASN A 245 0.43 20.63 -5.29
CA ASN A 245 0.92 20.66 -3.91
C ASN A 245 1.91 21.81 -3.67
N VAL A 246 2.59 22.29 -4.70
CA VAL A 246 3.47 23.48 -4.62
C VAL A 246 2.64 24.74 -4.48
N ALA A 247 1.54 24.88 -5.23
CA ALA A 247 0.62 26.00 -5.10
C ALA A 247 -0.01 26.06 -3.71
N TYR A 248 -0.57 24.93 -3.23
CA TYR A 248 -1.21 24.84 -1.91
C TYR A 248 -0.21 25.08 -0.76
N ARG A 249 1.01 24.54 -0.82
CA ARG A 249 2.03 24.83 0.19
C ARG A 249 2.47 26.29 0.16
N ARG A 250 2.57 26.90 -1.02
CA ARG A 250 2.90 28.33 -1.14
C ARG A 250 1.81 29.19 -0.50
N GLU A 251 0.54 28.87 -0.73
CA GLU A 251 -0.59 29.55 -0.10
C GLU A 251 -0.58 29.39 1.43
N ILE A 252 -0.34 28.17 1.95
CA ILE A 252 -0.21 27.94 3.40
C ILE A 252 0.96 28.72 4.00
N ILE A 253 2.12 28.71 3.34
CA ILE A 253 3.30 29.44 3.81
C ILE A 253 3.01 30.94 3.87
N VAL A 254 2.40 31.51 2.83
CA VAL A 254 2.01 32.92 2.78
C VAL A 254 0.99 33.25 3.89
N TYR A 255 -0.04 32.42 4.08
CA TYR A 255 -1.02 32.60 5.15
C TYR A 255 -0.37 32.57 6.55
N ARG A 256 0.60 31.67 6.76
CA ARG A 256 1.35 31.58 8.02
C ARG A 256 2.21 32.82 8.28
N TRP A 257 2.82 33.39 7.24
CA TRP A 257 3.54 34.66 7.35
C TRP A 257 2.62 35.84 7.65
N ILE A 258 1.49 35.96 6.93
CA ILE A 258 0.52 37.04 7.13
C ILE A 258 -0.07 37.00 8.54
N THR A 259 -0.47 35.83 9.03
CA THR A 259 -1.01 35.67 10.39
C THR A 259 0.04 36.00 11.45
N GLY A 260 1.29 35.56 11.26
CA GLY A 260 2.41 35.91 12.15
C GLY A 260 2.68 37.41 12.22
N VAL A 261 2.72 38.10 11.08
CA VAL A 261 2.93 39.56 11.03
C VAL A 261 1.77 40.31 11.68
N ASN A 262 0.52 39.92 11.42
CA ASN A 262 -0.65 40.54 12.06
C ASN A 262 -0.64 40.35 13.58
N ALA A 263 -0.26 39.18 14.08
CA ALA A 263 -0.14 38.94 15.52
C ALA A 263 0.91 39.86 16.18
N ILE A 264 2.06 40.08 15.52
CA ILE A 264 3.10 40.99 16.02
C ILE A 264 2.59 42.44 16.04
N ILE A 265 1.89 42.89 15.00
CA ILE A 265 1.32 44.24 14.93
C ILE A 265 0.29 44.46 16.05
N ILE A 266 -0.58 43.47 16.30
CA ILE A 266 -1.58 43.55 17.38
C ILE A 266 -0.90 43.64 18.74
N ILE A 267 0.15 42.85 18.99
CA ILE A 267 0.92 42.92 20.24
C ILE A 267 1.55 44.30 20.41
N LEU A 268 2.15 44.86 19.35
CA LEU A 268 2.73 46.20 19.38
C LEU A 268 1.67 47.28 19.68
N LEU A 269 0.49 47.19 19.07
CA LEU A 269 -0.61 48.11 19.34
C LEU A 269 -1.10 48.03 20.80
N VAL A 270 -1.16 46.82 21.37
CA VAL A 270 -1.52 46.64 22.79
C VAL A 270 -0.46 47.23 23.71
N VAL A 271 0.83 47.05 23.41
CA VAL A 271 1.93 47.63 24.19
C VAL A 271 1.91 49.17 24.10
N LEU A 272 1.68 49.73 22.90
CA LEU A 272 1.58 51.17 22.71
C LEU A 272 0.36 51.76 23.40
N ALA A 273 -0.80 51.10 23.34
CA ALA A 273 -2.01 51.51 24.05
C ALA A 273 -1.82 51.44 25.57
N GLY A 274 -1.13 50.40 26.06
CA GLY A 274 -0.76 50.27 27.47
C GLY A 274 0.21 51.36 27.94
N ALA A 275 1.22 51.69 27.14
CA ALA A 275 2.17 52.77 27.43
C ALA A 275 1.49 54.15 27.39
N PHE A 276 0.59 54.38 26.43
CA PHE A 276 -0.19 55.62 26.36
C PHE A 276 -1.15 55.74 27.55
N GLY A 277 -1.83 54.65 27.92
CA GLY A 277 -2.65 54.59 29.13
C GLY A 277 -1.83 54.88 30.40
N TYR A 278 -0.64 54.29 30.52
CA TYR A 278 0.27 54.54 31.63
C TYR A 278 0.70 56.01 31.72
N MET A 279 1.04 56.66 30.60
CA MET A 279 1.40 58.08 30.61
C MET A 279 0.21 58.98 30.96
N VAL A 280 -1.00 58.71 30.45
CA VAL A 280 -2.19 59.53 30.74
C VAL A 280 -2.68 59.37 32.19
N PHE A 281 -2.63 58.16 32.75
CA PHE A 281 -3.02 57.93 34.14
C PHE A 281 -1.93 58.30 35.15
N GLY A 282 -0.65 58.11 34.80
CA GLY A 282 0.49 58.52 35.62
C GLY A 282 0.57 60.04 35.79
N HIS A 283 0.34 60.82 34.71
CA HIS A 283 0.28 62.28 34.80
C HIS A 283 -0.87 62.78 35.68
N LYS A 284 -2.00 62.05 35.68
CA LYS A 284 -3.14 62.34 36.57
C LYS A 284 -2.86 62.00 38.02
N GLU A 285 -2.07 60.97 38.32
CA GLU A 285 -1.64 60.67 39.69
C GLU A 285 -0.63 61.70 40.20
N GLU A 286 0.29 62.17 39.36
CA GLU A 286 1.24 63.24 39.70
C GLU A 286 0.53 64.58 39.94
N GLU A 287 -0.40 65.00 39.08
CA GLU A 287 -1.23 66.21 39.31
C GLU A 287 -2.06 66.11 40.61
N ASN A 288 -2.65 64.93 40.88
CA ASN A 288 -3.42 64.72 42.12
C ASN A 288 -2.54 64.66 43.38
N ALA A 289 -1.29 64.20 43.25
CA ALA A 289 -0.31 64.19 44.35
C ALA A 289 0.24 65.59 44.64
N GLU A 290 0.47 66.41 43.62
CA GLU A 290 0.89 67.80 43.74
C GLU A 290 -0.23 68.67 44.36
N TYR A 291 -1.49 68.46 43.93
CA TYR A 291 -2.67 69.10 44.54
C TYR A 291 -2.87 68.71 46.02
N LYS A 292 -2.61 67.45 46.39
CA LYS A 292 -2.63 67.03 47.80
C LYS A 292 -1.45 67.62 48.59
N GLY A 293 -0.25 67.71 48.01
CA GLY A 293 0.93 68.31 48.65
C GLY A 293 0.72 69.78 49.02
N GLU A 294 0.10 70.57 48.13
CA GLU A 294 -0.23 71.97 48.42
C GLU A 294 -1.34 72.13 49.48
N SER A 295 -2.34 71.24 49.49
CA SER A 295 -3.41 71.26 50.51
C SER A 295 -2.92 70.95 51.94
N HIS A 296 -1.83 70.18 52.08
CA HIS A 296 -1.22 69.87 53.37
C HIS A 296 -0.27 70.97 53.87
N GLN A 297 0.26 71.84 53.00
CA GLN A 297 1.10 72.98 53.42
C GLN A 297 0.29 74.15 54.03
N LEU A 298 -1.03 74.20 53.85
CA LEU A 298 -1.87 75.30 54.36
C LEU A 298 -2.47 75.06 55.76
N VAL A 299 -2.18 73.93 56.44
CA VAL A 299 -2.81 73.59 57.73
C VAL A 299 -1.83 73.42 58.90
N ASP A 300 -0.51 73.39 58.69
CA ASP A 300 0.42 73.14 59.80
C ASP A 300 1.27 74.36 60.18
N PHE A 301 0.62 75.33 60.83
CA PHE A 301 1.26 76.39 61.60
C PHE A 301 0.78 76.29 63.05
N GLY A 302 1.39 75.41 63.86
CA GLY A 302 1.08 75.40 65.29
C GLY A 302 1.72 74.30 66.14
N ILE A 303 2.78 74.70 66.86
CA ILE A 303 3.20 74.25 68.20
C ILE A 303 4.30 73.17 68.28
N ARG A 304 5.49 73.64 68.72
CA ARG A 304 6.61 72.89 69.30
C ARG A 304 6.35 72.54 70.78
N SER A 305 6.74 71.33 71.20
CA SER A 305 7.62 70.98 72.36
C SER A 305 7.33 69.53 72.83
N VAL A 306 8.20 68.69 73.41
CA VAL A 306 9.62 68.59 73.78
C VAL A 306 9.84 67.13 74.28
N SER A 307 11.08 66.64 74.15
CA SER A 307 11.81 65.58 74.90
C SER A 307 11.51 64.06 74.80
N ASP A 308 12.60 63.36 74.42
CA ASP A 308 13.26 62.18 75.03
C ASP A 308 12.70 60.75 74.90
N GLY A 309 13.61 59.83 74.56
CA GLY A 309 13.42 58.38 74.78
C GLY A 309 14.15 57.39 73.86
N THR A 310 15.49 57.47 73.77
CA THR A 310 16.45 56.34 73.89
C THR A 310 16.21 54.93 73.24
N VAL A 311 17.27 54.46 72.54
CA VAL A 311 17.79 53.07 72.38
C VAL A 311 17.08 52.10 71.39
N SER A 312 17.75 51.74 70.29
CA SER A 312 18.53 50.48 70.18
C SER A 312 18.89 50.13 68.74
N SER A 313 20.17 49.85 68.52
CA SER A 313 20.76 49.32 67.30
C SER A 313 20.53 47.81 67.17
N ARG A 314 20.40 47.31 65.92
CA ARG A 314 21.08 46.09 65.44
C ARG A 314 20.87 45.84 63.96
N THR A 315 21.95 46.07 63.22
CA THR A 315 22.28 45.53 61.92
C THR A 315 22.48 44.00 62.00
N ARG A 316 21.91 43.26 61.04
CA ARG A 316 22.44 41.94 60.61
C ARG A 316 21.85 41.50 59.26
N SER A 317 22.61 41.66 58.19
CA SER A 317 22.81 40.63 57.15
C SER A 317 23.70 39.51 57.74
N PRO A 318 23.83 38.27 57.21
CA PRO A 318 23.86 37.92 55.78
C PRO A 318 23.42 36.47 55.36
N HIS A 319 23.60 36.22 54.06
CA HIS A 319 24.07 34.97 53.41
C HIS A 319 23.11 33.85 52.90
N SER A 320 23.11 33.75 51.56
CA SER A 320 23.39 32.59 50.70
C SER A 320 22.45 31.37 50.67
N ARG A 321 21.98 30.99 49.46
CA ARG A 321 22.45 29.76 48.78
C ARG A 321 22.01 29.66 47.31
N ILE A 322 22.96 29.12 46.55
CA ILE A 322 23.03 28.72 45.13
C ILE A 322 22.09 27.55 44.80
N ARG A 323 21.46 27.53 43.61
CA ARG A 323 21.68 26.48 42.56
C ARG A 323 20.91 26.78 41.27
N GLY A 324 21.67 26.97 40.19
CA GLY A 324 21.21 26.81 38.82
C GLY A 324 21.21 25.34 38.39
N GLY A 325 20.54 25.07 37.28
CA GLY A 325 20.54 23.78 36.61
C GLY A 325 19.72 23.86 35.33
N GLY A 326 20.38 24.24 34.23
CA GLY A 326 19.92 23.93 32.88
C GLY A 326 20.85 22.89 32.29
N THR A 327 20.31 21.89 31.59
CA THR A 327 20.80 21.42 30.29
C THR A 327 19.83 20.42 29.67
N GLN A 328 20.00 20.26 28.37
CA GLN A 328 19.11 19.70 27.36
C GLN A 328 19.82 18.47 26.73
N TYR A 329 19.04 17.61 26.09
CA TYR A 329 19.38 16.64 25.00
C TYR A 329 19.68 15.15 25.28
N LEU A 330 18.93 14.32 24.52
CA LEU A 330 19.22 13.01 23.87
C LEU A 330 19.47 11.81 24.82
N GLU A 331 19.10 10.56 24.58
CA GLU A 331 18.81 9.80 23.36
C GLU A 331 18.06 8.48 23.72
N ARG A 332 17.23 8.04 22.78
CA ARG A 332 16.87 6.67 22.35
C ARG A 332 17.40 5.46 23.19
N GLU A 333 16.48 4.56 23.60
CA GLU A 333 16.64 3.11 23.37
C GLU A 333 15.31 2.35 23.44
N SER A 334 15.13 1.47 22.46
CA SER A 334 14.01 0.58 22.21
C SER A 334 14.45 -0.85 22.45
N ASN A 335 13.68 -1.62 23.22
CA ASN A 335 13.69 -3.08 23.21
C ASN A 335 12.26 -3.56 23.47
N ILE A 336 11.63 -4.17 22.46
CA ILE A 336 10.78 -5.37 22.43
C ILE A 336 10.52 -5.71 20.97
#